data_AF-A0AB39ANG3-F1
#
_entry.id   AF-A0AB39ANG3-F1
#
_cell.length_a   1.000
_cell.length_b   1.000
_cell.length_c   1.000
_cell.angle_alpha   90.00
_cell.angle_beta   90.00
_cell.angle_gamma   90.00
#
_symmetry.space_group_name_H-M   'P 1'
#
loop_
_entity.id
_entity.type
_entity.pdbx_description
1 polymer ?
#
loop_
_entity_poly.entity_id
_entity_poly.type
_entity_poly.pdbx_seq_one_letter_code
_entity_poly.pdbx_strand_id
1 'polypeptide(L)'
;MKKILFLLLTLIFVSACDVQQSEPEIPNKPSEVPDKAFWVGGLDGGVFVLIEKNKNLEANEYLGEIYYVSGDIAYKGKMSILPKDNTVIDYMNPKTYQGWDGDTLYVVGNKQLKVQE
;
A
#
# COMPACT_ATOMS: atom_id res chain seq x y z
N MET A 1 36.30 28.11 30.07
CA MET A 1 36.14 27.06 29.02
C MET A 1 34.92 26.15 29.24
N LYS A 2 34.58 25.72 30.46
CA LYS A 2 33.37 24.89 30.74
C LYS A 2 32.03 25.51 30.33
N LYS A 3 31.87 26.84 30.42
CA LYS A 3 30.62 27.54 30.05
C LYS A 3 30.36 27.59 28.53
N ILE A 4 31.43 27.58 27.73
CA ILE A 4 31.35 27.57 26.25
C ILE A 4 30.98 26.17 25.76
N LEU A 5 31.49 25.13 26.43
CA LEU A 5 31.16 23.73 26.13
C LEU A 5 29.67 23.42 26.38
N PHE A 6 29.09 23.99 27.44
CA PHE A 6 27.66 23.86 27.71
C PHE A 6 26.78 24.56 26.66
N LEU A 7 27.23 25.71 26.14
CA LEU A 7 26.50 26.45 25.10
C LEU A 7 26.50 25.70 23.75
N LEU A 8 27.62 25.05 23.41
CA LEU A 8 27.72 24.22 22.21
C LEU A 8 26.83 22.97 22.30
N LEU A 9 26.73 22.36 23.49
CA LEU A 9 25.91 21.17 23.69
C LEU A 9 24.41 21.47 23.55
N THR A 10 23.95 22.66 23.97
CA THR A 10 22.55 23.08 23.81
C THR A 10 22.16 23.42 22.37
N LEU A 11 23.09 23.84 21.51
CA LEU A 11 22.78 24.17 20.11
C LEU A 11 22.48 22.92 19.26
N ILE A 12 23.06 21.77 19.61
CA ILE A 12 22.87 20.51 18.86
C ILE A 12 21.45 19.95 19.06
N PHE A 13 20.78 20.27 20.17
CA PHE A 13 19.43 19.77 20.47
C PHE A 13 18.29 20.51 19.75
N VAL A 14 18.54 21.67 19.12
CA VAL A 14 17.48 22.48 18.48
C VAL A 14 17.35 22.19 16.98
N SER A 15 18.20 21.33 16.41
CA SER A 15 18.18 21.01 14.97
C SER A 15 17.40 19.74 14.62
N ALA A 16 16.68 19.14 15.57
CA ALA A 16 15.92 17.91 15.34
C ALA A 16 14.41 18.18 15.29
N CYS A 17 13.82 17.78 14.17
CA CYS A 17 12.40 17.57 13.90
C CYS A 17 11.59 18.79 13.46
N ASP A 18 11.87 19.26 12.25
CA ASP A 18 10.79 19.55 11.31
C ASP A 18 10.91 18.54 10.15
N VAL A 19 10.61 17.28 10.44
CA VAL A 19 10.42 16.29 9.37
C VAL A 19 9.06 16.63 8.78
N GLN A 20 9.07 17.52 7.79
CA GLN A 20 7.93 17.66 6.88
C GLN A 20 7.70 16.28 6.28
N GLN A 21 6.69 15.59 6.79
CA GLN A 21 6.21 14.33 6.28
C GLN A 21 5.57 14.65 4.92
N SER A 22 6.39 14.82 3.89
CA SER A 22 5.90 14.94 2.52
C SER A 22 5.18 13.63 2.22
N GLU A 23 3.87 13.69 1.99
CA GLU A 23 3.15 12.53 1.48
C GLU A 23 3.87 12.07 0.20
N PRO A 24 4.15 10.76 0.05
CA PRO A 24 4.84 10.26 -1.13
C PRO A 24 4.04 10.63 -2.38
N GLU A 25 4.72 11.19 -3.37
CA GLU A 25 4.11 11.57 -4.64
C GLU A 25 3.55 10.32 -5.32
N ILE A 26 2.24 10.32 -5.58
CA ILE A 26 1.57 9.22 -6.27
C ILE A 26 1.95 9.30 -7.76
N PRO A 27 2.48 8.22 -8.37
CA PRO A 27 2.80 8.24 -9.79
C PRO A 27 1.59 8.55 -10.65
N ASN A 28 1.83 9.22 -11.78
CA ASN A 28 0.78 9.42 -12.79
C ASN A 28 0.26 8.05 -13.26
N LYS A 29 -1.07 7.89 -13.21
CA LYS A 29 -1.72 6.66 -13.65
C LYS A 29 -1.68 6.54 -15.17
N PRO A 30 -1.14 5.44 -15.74
CA PRO A 30 -1.17 5.18 -17.18
C PRO A 30 -2.61 5.03 -17.70
N SER A 31 -2.84 5.33 -18.98
CA SER A 31 -4.17 5.24 -19.62
C SER A 31 -4.74 3.82 -19.66
N GLU A 32 -3.88 2.82 -19.60
CA GLU A 32 -4.21 1.39 -19.62
C GLU A 32 -4.76 0.92 -18.28
N VAL A 33 -4.45 1.63 -17.19
CA VAL A 33 -4.88 1.29 -15.83
C VAL A 33 -6.28 1.85 -15.57
N PRO A 34 -7.24 1.04 -15.10
CA PRO A 34 -8.59 1.52 -14.81
C PRO A 34 -8.65 2.70 -13.83
N ASP A 35 -9.56 3.64 -14.07
CA ASP A 35 -9.74 4.82 -13.20
C ASP A 35 -10.03 4.46 -11.74
N LYS A 36 -10.71 3.33 -11.52
CA LYS A 36 -11.02 2.81 -10.19
C LYS A 36 -9.83 2.19 -9.46
N ALA A 37 -8.76 1.83 -10.17
CA ALA A 37 -7.55 1.32 -9.52
C ALA A 37 -6.88 2.43 -8.72
N PHE A 38 -6.31 2.12 -7.57
CA PHE A 38 -5.60 3.08 -6.72
C PHE A 38 -4.17 2.64 -6.49
N TRP A 39 -3.29 3.61 -6.20
CA TRP A 39 -1.90 3.34 -5.89
C TRP A 39 -1.76 2.67 -4.52
N VAL A 40 -1.04 1.54 -4.49
CA VAL A 40 -0.60 0.86 -3.27
C VAL A 40 0.91 0.76 -3.34
N GLY A 41 1.59 1.57 -2.53
CA GLY A 41 3.04 1.69 -2.56
C GLY A 41 3.56 2.81 -1.68
N GLY A 42 4.87 2.94 -1.65
CA GLY A 42 5.58 3.99 -0.90
C GLY A 42 6.70 4.61 -1.74
N LEU A 43 7.69 5.16 -1.05
CA LEU A 43 8.84 5.82 -1.66
C LEU A 43 9.65 4.89 -2.58
N ASP A 44 9.71 3.60 -2.24
CA ASP A 44 10.47 2.60 -2.98
C ASP A 44 9.68 1.96 -4.15
N GLY A 45 8.49 2.48 -4.45
CA GLY A 45 7.62 2.02 -5.52
C GLY A 45 6.35 1.34 -5.03
N GLY A 46 5.65 0.70 -5.97
CA GLY A 46 4.33 0.14 -5.75
C GLY A 46 3.63 -0.27 -7.04
N VAL A 47 2.32 -0.50 -6.92
CA VAL A 47 1.44 -0.95 -8.01
C VAL A 47 0.11 -0.23 -7.95
N PHE A 48 -0.60 -0.18 -9.08
CA PHE A 48 -2.02 0.16 -9.08
C PHE A 48 -2.85 -1.09 -8.83
N VAL A 49 -3.82 -0.99 -7.94
CA VAL A 49 -4.63 -2.10 -7.45
C VAL A 49 -6.09 -1.81 -7.71
N LEU A 50 -6.78 -2.78 -8.32
CA LEU A 50 -8.23 -2.83 -8.40
C LEU A 50 -8.69 -4.13 -7.76
N ILE A 51 -9.37 -4.02 -6.62
CA ILE A 51 -10.04 -5.16 -5.99
C ILE A 51 -11.55 -5.03 -6.19
N GLU A 52 -12.19 -6.13 -6.55
CA GLU A 52 -13.63 -6.21 -6.73
C GLU A 52 -14.21 -7.41 -5.98
N LYS A 53 -15.47 -7.26 -5.57
CA LYS A 53 -16.28 -8.33 -4.99
C LYS A 53 -17.57 -8.46 -5.80
N ASN A 54 -17.92 -9.67 -6.20
CA ASN A 54 -19.19 -9.96 -6.86
C ASN A 54 -19.92 -11.13 -6.20
N LYS A 55 -21.18 -11.33 -6.57
CA LYS A 55 -22.07 -12.36 -5.98
C LYS A 55 -21.69 -13.82 -6.28
N ASN A 56 -20.77 -14.06 -7.23
CA ASN A 56 -20.32 -15.39 -7.62
C ASN A 56 -19.03 -15.81 -6.88
N LEU A 57 -18.50 -14.97 -6.00
CA LEU A 57 -17.31 -15.24 -5.20
C LEU A 57 -17.70 -15.68 -3.80
N GLU A 58 -16.97 -16.65 -3.25
CA GLU A 58 -17.11 -17.05 -1.85
C GLU A 58 -16.79 -15.88 -0.90
N ALA A 59 -17.23 -15.95 0.36
CA ALA A 59 -17.04 -14.88 1.34
C ALA A 59 -15.57 -14.41 1.45
N ASN A 60 -14.62 -15.34 1.35
CA ASN A 60 -13.18 -15.09 1.44
C ASN A 60 -12.50 -14.83 0.08
N GLU A 61 -13.24 -14.76 -1.03
CA GLU A 61 -12.67 -14.56 -2.38
C GLU A 61 -12.88 -13.15 -2.91
N TYR A 62 -11.88 -12.61 -3.61
CA TYR A 62 -11.95 -11.33 -4.29
C TYR A 62 -11.43 -11.49 -5.71
N LEU A 63 -11.81 -10.59 -6.62
CA LEU A 63 -11.11 -10.45 -7.90
C LEU A 63 -10.10 -9.33 -7.76
N GLY A 64 -8.85 -9.60 -8.13
CA GLY A 64 -7.77 -8.63 -8.10
C GLY A 64 -7.21 -8.41 -9.49
N GLU A 65 -6.98 -7.15 -9.82
CA GLU A 65 -6.15 -6.72 -10.94
C GLU A 65 -5.05 -5.82 -10.41
N ILE A 66 -3.80 -6.18 -10.69
CA ILE A 66 -2.60 -5.48 -10.23
C ILE A 66 -1.83 -5.03 -11.46
N TYR A 67 -1.46 -3.76 -11.50
CA TYR A 67 -0.78 -3.13 -12.63
C TYR A 67 0.52 -2.48 -12.16
N TYR A 68 1.59 -2.65 -12.93
CA TYR A 68 2.83 -1.92 -12.73
C TYR A 68 2.65 -0.43 -13.08
N VAL A 69 3.62 0.39 -12.68
CA VAL A 69 3.68 1.82 -13.04
C VAL A 69 3.73 2.03 -14.57
N SER A 70 4.22 1.04 -15.33
CA SER A 70 4.20 1.07 -16.81
C SER A 70 2.80 0.92 -17.40
N GLY A 71 1.82 0.43 -16.64
CA GLY A 71 0.49 0.04 -17.11
C GLY A 71 0.37 -1.45 -17.44
N ASP A 72 1.48 -2.20 -17.42
CA ASP A 72 1.46 -3.65 -17.65
C ASP A 72 0.76 -4.39 -16.50
N ILE A 73 0.05 -5.46 -16.83
CA ILE A 73 -0.62 -6.31 -15.84
C ILE A 73 0.43 -7.18 -15.12
N ALA A 74 0.53 -7.02 -13.80
CA ALA A 74 1.28 -7.91 -12.92
C ALA A 74 0.47 -9.14 -12.53
N TYR A 75 -0.84 -8.96 -12.28
CA TYR A 75 -1.75 -10.03 -11.91
C TYR A 75 -3.19 -9.70 -12.30
N LYS A 76 -3.95 -10.72 -12.72
CA LYS A 76 -5.40 -10.63 -12.93
C LYS A 76 -6.05 -11.97 -12.63
N GLY A 77 -6.87 -12.02 -11.57
CA GLY A 77 -7.52 -13.27 -11.19
C GLY A 77 -8.13 -13.24 -9.80
N LYS A 78 -8.50 -14.43 -9.30
CA LYS A 78 -9.07 -14.60 -7.96
C LYS A 78 -7.99 -14.46 -6.88
N MET A 79 -8.33 -13.84 -5.77
CA MET A 79 -7.49 -13.78 -4.58
C MET A 79 -8.28 -14.31 -3.39
N SER A 80 -7.60 -14.95 -2.45
CA SER A 80 -8.18 -15.41 -1.19
C SER A 80 -7.69 -14.55 -0.03
N ILE A 81 -8.60 -14.07 0.81
CA ILE A 81 -8.24 -13.40 2.07
C ILE A 81 -7.76 -14.43 3.09
N LEU A 82 -6.66 -14.09 3.76
CA LEU A 82 -6.06 -14.83 4.86
C LEU A 82 -5.91 -13.90 6.08
N PRO A 83 -6.17 -14.39 7.31
CA PRO A 83 -6.80 -15.68 7.61
C PRO A 83 -8.26 -15.75 7.10
N LYS A 84 -8.78 -16.97 6.89
CA LYS A 84 -10.17 -17.21 6.45
C LYS A 84 -11.16 -17.05 7.62
N ASP A 85 -11.24 -15.85 8.18
CA ASP A 85 -12.04 -15.55 9.38
C ASP A 85 -13.40 -14.90 9.07
N ASN A 86 -13.87 -14.99 7.82
CA ASN A 86 -15.09 -14.35 7.30
C ASN A 86 -15.13 -12.82 7.46
N THR A 87 -14.02 -12.16 7.83
CA THR A 87 -14.02 -10.70 7.91
C THR A 87 -14.02 -10.09 6.52
N VAL A 88 -15.01 -9.25 6.25
CA VAL A 88 -15.07 -8.44 5.04
C VAL A 88 -14.08 -7.28 5.18
N ILE A 89 -13.22 -7.09 4.18
CA ILE A 89 -12.36 -5.92 4.09
C ILE A 89 -13.08 -4.81 3.34
N ASP A 90 -12.79 -3.56 3.68
CA ASP A 90 -13.22 -2.41 2.88
C ASP A 90 -12.33 -2.30 1.64
N TYR A 91 -12.66 -3.11 0.63
CA TYR A 91 -11.82 -3.33 -0.55
C TYR A 91 -11.76 -2.13 -1.51
N MET A 92 -12.67 -1.17 -1.33
CA MET A 92 -12.71 0.07 -2.12
C MET A 92 -11.84 1.17 -1.51
N ASN A 93 -11.35 0.98 -0.29
CA ASN A 93 -10.57 1.97 0.43
C ASN A 93 -9.06 1.72 0.26
N PRO A 94 -8.31 2.62 -0.39
CA PRO A 94 -6.87 2.45 -0.60
C PRO A 94 -6.09 2.27 0.70
N LYS A 95 -6.55 2.87 1.81
CA LYS A 95 -5.89 2.79 3.13
C LYS A 95 -5.97 1.40 3.75
N THR A 96 -6.79 0.51 3.20
CA THR A 96 -6.87 -0.90 3.60
C THR A 96 -5.58 -1.65 3.25
N TYR A 97 -4.82 -1.18 2.27
CA TYR A 97 -3.70 -1.91 1.66
C TYR A 97 -2.34 -1.30 2.04
N GLN A 98 -1.34 -2.16 2.20
CA GLN A 98 -0.01 -1.78 2.68
C GLN A 98 1.08 -1.99 1.62
N GLY A 99 0.92 -2.95 0.72
CA GLY A 99 1.94 -3.27 -0.27
C GLY A 99 1.64 -4.55 -1.03
N TRP A 100 2.37 -4.75 -2.13
CA TRP A 100 2.31 -5.92 -3.01
C TRP A 100 3.72 -6.49 -3.17
N ASP A 101 3.89 -7.80 -3.03
CA ASP A 101 5.20 -8.47 -3.15
C ASP A 101 5.33 -9.39 -4.38
N GLY A 102 4.28 -9.51 -5.19
CA GLY A 102 4.25 -10.35 -6.39
C GLY A 102 3.22 -11.48 -6.36
N ASP A 103 2.84 -11.94 -5.16
CA ASP A 103 1.78 -12.95 -5.00
C ASP A 103 0.81 -12.62 -3.85
N THR A 104 1.17 -11.64 -3.02
CA THR A 104 0.44 -11.26 -1.82
C THR A 104 0.26 -9.75 -1.75
N LEU A 105 -1.01 -9.34 -1.63
CA LEU A 105 -1.39 -7.96 -1.33
C LEU A 105 -1.68 -7.84 0.16
N TYR A 106 -0.81 -7.12 0.87
CA TYR A 106 -0.88 -6.95 2.32
C TYR A 106 -2.00 -5.98 2.70
N VAL A 107 -2.79 -6.39 3.70
CA VAL A 107 -3.95 -5.67 4.21
C VAL A 107 -3.73 -5.34 5.69
N VAL A 108 -4.23 -4.17 6.12
CA VAL A 108 -4.19 -3.75 7.52
C VAL A 108 -4.73 -4.82 8.48
N GLY A 109 -4.09 -4.97 9.64
CA GLY A 109 -4.53 -5.90 10.67
C GLY A 109 -4.13 -7.36 10.42
N ASN A 110 -2.89 -7.60 9.95
CA ASN A 110 -2.32 -8.93 9.69
C ASN A 110 -3.13 -9.77 8.69
N LYS A 111 -3.78 -9.11 7.73
CA LYS A 111 -4.57 -9.75 6.67
C LYS A 111 -3.82 -9.69 5.35
N GLN A 112 -4.13 -10.62 4.46
CA GLN A 112 -3.46 -10.75 3.18
C GLN A 112 -4.46 -11.22 2.13
N LEU A 113 -4.46 -10.60 0.94
CA LEU A 113 -5.08 -11.17 -0.25
C LEU A 113 -3.98 -11.89 -1.04
N LYS A 114 -4.03 -13.22 -1.07
CA LYS A 114 -3.06 -14.05 -1.80
C LYS A 114 -3.67 -14.52 -3.11
N VAL A 115 -2.88 -14.51 -4.18
CA VAL A 115 -3.28 -15.06 -5.49
C VAL A 115 -3.69 -16.52 -5.37
N GLN A 116 -4.63 -16.94 -6.21
CA GLN A 116 -5.00 -18.35 -6.35
C GLN A 116 -4.38 -18.90 -7.64
N GLU A 117 -3.74 -20.06 -7.54
CA GLU A 117 -3.26 -20.84 -8.69
C GLU A 117 -4.41 -21.55 -9.41
#